data_AF-A0A0F9MEB6-F1
#
_entry.id   AF-A0A0F9MEB6-F1
#
_cell.length_a   1.000
_cell.length_b   1.000
_cell.length_c   1.000
_cell.angle_alpha   90.00
_cell.angle_beta   90.00
_cell.angle_gamma   90.00
#
_symmetry.space_group_name_H-M   'P 1'
#
loop_
_entity.id
_entity.type
_entity.pdbx_description
1 polymer ?
#
loop_
_entity_poly.entity_id
_entity_poly.type
_entity_poly.pdbx_seq_one_letter_code
_entity_poly.pdbx_strand_id
1 'polypeptide(L)'
;MPDSNDNKLIVKLISCSLCGNPFMVKKGQNESKDLVCDNCIKLQAKKKELMDSVISSQKKIKTSIKEMKNQASISESLKKKEEYLESIKSRSEILTKSIELLKKIEETNDQKYIDEYKILFDKLKNFDS
;
A
#
# COMPACT_ATOMS: atom_id res chain seq x y z
N MET A 1 47.23 -23.44 16.98
CA MET A 1 45.95 -23.79 16.30
C MET A 1 45.63 -25.24 16.61
N PRO A 2 44.36 -25.70 16.53
CA PRO A 2 43.07 -25.04 16.77
C PRO A 2 42.10 -25.94 17.59
N ASP A 3 40.97 -25.42 18.10
CA ASP A 3 39.72 -26.20 18.21
C ASP A 3 38.56 -25.23 18.53
N SER A 4 37.85 -24.80 17.49
CA SER A 4 36.60 -24.05 17.58
C SER A 4 35.49 -24.91 16.98
N ASN A 5 35.11 -25.96 17.71
CA ASN A 5 33.89 -26.74 17.45
C ASN A 5 32.95 -26.47 18.61
N ASP A 6 31.82 -25.78 18.35
CA ASP A 6 30.52 -25.99 19.03
C ASP A 6 29.46 -24.91 18.72
N ASN A 7 29.50 -24.30 17.53
CA ASN A 7 28.38 -23.49 17.02
C ASN A 7 27.66 -24.18 15.85
N LYS A 8 27.36 -25.48 15.99
CA LYS A 8 26.45 -26.17 15.05
C LYS A 8 25.03 -25.63 15.26
N LEU A 9 24.64 -24.65 14.46
CA LEU A 9 23.26 -24.21 14.30
C LEU A 9 22.39 -25.42 13.91
N ILE A 10 21.73 -26.04 14.88
CA ILE A 10 20.79 -27.12 14.61
C ILE A 10 19.52 -26.49 14.03
N VAL A 11 19.40 -26.54 12.71
CA VAL A 11 18.24 -26.06 11.96
C VAL A 11 17.35 -27.24 11.55
N LYS A 12 16.04 -27.03 11.55
CA LYS A 12 15.04 -27.95 10.99
C LYS A 12 14.40 -27.32 9.76
N LEU A 13 14.22 -28.12 8.71
CA LEU A 13 13.48 -27.71 7.53
C LEU A 13 11.98 -27.90 7.80
N ILE A 14 11.20 -26.84 7.72
CA ILE A 14 9.74 -26.85 7.94
C ILE A 14 9.07 -26.10 6.79
N SER A 15 7.87 -26.53 6.39
CA SER A 15 7.08 -25.87 5.35
C SER A 15 6.40 -24.60 5.85
N CYS A 16 6.43 -23.54 5.06
CA CYS A 16 5.71 -22.29 5.34
C CYS A 16 4.20 -22.49 5.27
N SER A 17 3.48 -21.99 6.27
CA SER A 17 2.02 -22.10 6.37
C SER A 17 1.28 -21.27 5.32
N LEU A 18 1.92 -20.25 4.74
CA LEU A 18 1.33 -19.38 3.72
C LEU A 18 1.66 -19.79 2.28
N CYS A 19 2.90 -20.20 2.01
CA CYS A 19 3.34 -20.50 0.63
C CYS A 19 3.73 -21.96 0.40
N GLY A 20 3.68 -22.81 1.42
CA GLY A 20 4.07 -24.22 1.35
C GLY A 20 5.57 -24.46 1.19
N ASN A 21 6.36 -23.43 0.90
CA ASN A 21 7.79 -23.59 0.64
C ASN A 21 8.57 -23.93 1.92
N PRO A 22 9.50 -24.91 1.85
CA PRO A 22 10.32 -25.28 2.98
C PRO A 22 11.33 -24.18 3.32
N PHE A 23 11.51 -23.91 4.61
CA PHE A 23 12.48 -22.95 5.14
C PHE A 23 13.11 -23.45 6.44
N MET A 24 14.29 -22.92 6.77
CA MET A 24 15.07 -23.35 7.94
C MET A 24 14.63 -22.59 9.18
N VAL A 25 14.30 -23.30 10.26
CA VAL A 25 14.04 -22.72 11.58
C VAL A 25 15.03 -23.26 12.62
N LYS A 26 15.39 -22.44 13.60
CA LYS A 26 16.28 -22.89 14.70
C LYS A 26 15.53 -23.87 15.60
N LYS A 27 16.16 -24.98 15.95
CA LYS A 27 15.59 -25.98 16.87
C LYS A 27 15.32 -25.33 18.23
N GLY A 28 14.04 -25.18 18.60
CA GLY A 28 13.60 -24.49 19.82
C GLY A 28 12.75 -23.23 19.58
N GLN A 29 12.67 -22.71 18.35
CA GLN A 29 11.64 -21.74 17.98
C GLN A 29 10.30 -22.47 17.81
N ASN A 30 9.55 -22.49 18.91
CA ASN A 30 8.14 -22.80 19.12
C ASN A 30 7.43 -23.75 18.15
N GLU A 31 6.87 -24.80 18.76
CA GLU A 31 5.87 -25.75 18.25
C GLU A 31 4.52 -25.07 17.91
N SER A 32 4.56 -23.86 17.36
CA SER A 32 3.39 -23.16 16.85
C SER A 32 3.08 -23.69 15.45
N LYS A 33 1.82 -24.11 15.24
CA LYS A 33 1.36 -24.70 13.95
C LYS A 33 1.46 -23.76 12.75
N ASP A 34 1.63 -22.45 12.97
CA ASP A 34 1.65 -21.44 11.91
C ASP A 34 3.03 -20.78 11.74
N LEU A 35 4.03 -21.56 11.34
CA LEU A 35 5.34 -21.05 10.99
C LEU A 35 5.32 -20.43 9.59
N VAL A 36 5.72 -19.16 9.48
CA VAL A 36 5.72 -18.37 8.24
C VAL A 36 7.15 -18.00 7.88
N CYS A 37 7.54 -18.19 6.62
CA CYS A 37 8.90 -17.87 6.17
C CYS A 37 9.13 -16.36 6.06
N ASP A 38 10.40 -15.95 6.17
CA ASP A 38 10.82 -14.53 6.09
C ASP A 38 10.33 -13.85 4.81
N ASN A 39 10.23 -14.57 3.69
CA ASN A 39 9.76 -13.98 2.44
C ASN A 39 8.28 -13.58 2.53
N CYS A 40 7.43 -14.44 3.10
CA CYS A 40 6.02 -14.12 3.32
C CYS A 40 5.84 -12.97 4.32
N ILE A 41 6.66 -12.91 5.38
CA ILE A 41 6.67 -11.79 6.33
C ILE A 41 7.03 -10.48 5.62
N LYS A 42 8.11 -10.48 4.83
CA LYS A 42 8.54 -9.31 4.04
C LYS A 42 7.48 -8.88 3.03
N LEU A 43 6.82 -9.82 2.37
CA LEU A 43 5.73 -9.54 1.43
C LEU A 43 4.53 -8.88 2.12
N GLN A 44 4.12 -9.38 3.30
CA GLN A 44 3.06 -8.77 4.08
C GLN A 44 3.43 -7.35 4.54
N ALA A 45 4.65 -7.15 5.02
CA ALA A 45 5.14 -5.83 5.43
C ALA A 45 5.10 -4.82 4.27
N LYS A 46 5.59 -5.20 3.09
CA LYS A 46 5.52 -4.38 1.87
C LYS A 46 4.08 -4.07 1.46
N LYS A 47 3.19 -5.05 1.55
CA LYS A 47 1.76 -4.85 1.24
C LYS A 47 1.13 -3.83 2.20
N LYS A 48 1.44 -3.91 3.49
CA LYS A 48 0.95 -2.97 4.50
C LYS A 48 1.46 -1.55 4.24
N GLU A 49 2.75 -1.38 4.01
CA GLU A 49 3.35 -0.08 3.70
C GLU A 49 2.73 0.57 2.46
N LEU A 50 2.49 -0.23 1.42
CA LEU A 50 1.80 0.24 0.22
C LEU A 50 0.37 0.71 0.53
N MET A 51 -0.40 -0.06 1.31
CA MET A 51 -1.76 0.31 1.71
C MET A 51 -1.78 1.59 2.56
N ASP A 52 -0.85 1.74 3.50
CA ASP A 52 -0.74 2.94 4.33
C ASP A 52 -0.41 4.18 3.47
N SER A 53 0.47 4.01 2.47
CA SER A 53 0.81 5.07 1.50
C SER A 53 -0.41 5.50 0.68
N VAL A 54 -1.19 4.53 0.20
CA VAL A 54 -2.45 4.77 -0.53
C VAL A 54 -3.46 5.53 0.32
N ILE A 55 -3.68 5.10 1.56
CA ILE A 55 -4.61 5.75 2.50
C ILE A 55 -4.17 7.19 2.77
N SER A 56 -2.87 7.42 2.94
CA SER A 56 -2.29 8.74 3.15
C SER A 56 -2.57 9.67 1.97
N SER A 57 -2.28 9.25 0.72
CA SER A 57 -2.56 10.03 -0.48
C SER A 57 -4.05 10.34 -0.63
N GLN A 58 -4.94 9.37 -0.40
CA GLN A 58 -6.38 9.60 -0.42
C GLN A 58 -6.83 10.63 0.62
N LYS A 59 -6.27 10.58 1.83
CA LYS A 59 -6.56 11.52 2.91
C LYS A 59 -6.14 12.95 2.52
N LYS A 60 -4.97 13.12 1.92
CA LYS A 60 -4.48 14.43 1.46
C LYS A 60 -5.38 15.05 0.39
N ILE A 61 -5.81 14.26 -0.60
CA ILE A 61 -6.74 14.73 -1.64
C ILE A 61 -8.06 15.18 -1.02
N LYS A 62 -8.61 14.40 -0.08
CA LYS A 62 -9.83 14.78 0.66
C LYS A 62 -9.65 16.09 1.42
N THR A 63 -8.53 16.26 2.11
CA THR A 63 -8.21 17.52 2.81
C THR A 63 -8.15 18.68 1.83
N SER A 64 -7.46 18.52 0.70
CA SER A 64 -7.31 19.62 -0.25
C SER A 64 -8.61 19.95 -1.00
N ILE A 65 -9.47 18.96 -1.28
CA ILE A 65 -10.85 19.21 -1.77
C ILE A 65 -11.62 20.06 -0.75
N LYS A 66 -11.49 19.76 0.56
CA LYS A 66 -12.16 20.52 1.63
C LYS A 66 -11.64 21.96 1.69
N GLU A 67 -10.34 22.17 1.56
CA GLU A 67 -9.72 23.51 1.52
C GLU A 67 -10.20 24.32 0.32
N MET A 68 -10.16 23.74 -0.88
CA MET A 68 -10.65 24.41 -2.09
C MET A 68 -12.16 24.71 -2.01
N LYS A 69 -12.95 23.83 -1.38
CA LYS A 69 -14.37 24.09 -1.16
C LYS A 69 -14.58 25.29 -0.25
N ASN A 70 -13.79 25.41 0.82
CA ASN A 70 -13.81 26.57 1.70
C ASN A 70 -13.39 27.84 0.94
N GLN A 71 -12.29 27.80 0.18
CA GLN A 71 -11.81 28.91 -0.64
C GLN A 71 -12.83 29.35 -1.69
N ALA A 72 -13.50 28.40 -2.35
CA ALA A 72 -14.59 28.70 -3.27
C ALA A 72 -15.77 29.39 -2.55
N SER A 73 -16.13 28.96 -1.34
CA SER A 73 -17.25 29.57 -0.61
C SER A 73 -16.99 31.03 -0.21
N ILE A 74 -15.76 31.35 0.18
CA ILE A 74 -15.37 32.70 0.62
C ILE A 74 -14.89 33.62 -0.51
N SER A 75 -14.64 33.08 -1.71
CA SER A 75 -14.13 33.88 -2.81
C SER A 75 -15.23 34.77 -3.41
N GLU A 76 -14.99 36.08 -3.46
CA GLU A 76 -15.91 37.04 -4.11
C GLU A 76 -15.79 37.01 -5.64
N SER A 77 -14.67 36.52 -6.18
CA SER A 77 -14.42 36.44 -7.62
C SER A 77 -15.07 35.19 -8.22
N LEU A 78 -15.97 35.39 -9.19
CA LEU A 78 -16.60 34.30 -9.96
C LEU A 78 -15.58 33.41 -10.67
N LYS A 79 -14.57 34.02 -11.31
CA LYS A 79 -13.52 33.28 -12.02
C LYS A 79 -12.73 32.36 -11.08
N LYS A 80 -12.33 32.85 -9.91
CA LYS A 80 -11.62 32.03 -8.90
C LYS A 80 -12.51 30.90 -8.37
N LYS A 81 -13.81 31.16 -8.18
CA LYS A 81 -14.78 30.12 -7.80
C LYS A 81 -14.84 28.99 -8.84
N GLU A 82 -14.91 29.33 -10.12
CA GLU A 82 -14.91 28.36 -11.22
C GLU A 82 -13.63 27.52 -11.24
N GLU A 83 -12.46 28.16 -11.10
CA GLU A 83 -11.16 27.47 -11.03
C GLU A 83 -11.09 26.47 -9.86
N TYR A 84 -11.60 26.84 -8.68
CA TYR A 84 -11.67 25.93 -7.54
C TYR A 84 -12.65 24.79 -7.76
N LEU A 85 -13.82 25.05 -8.35
CA LEU A 85 -14.82 24.02 -8.63
C LEU A 85 -14.32 23.00 -9.66
N GLU A 86 -13.62 23.45 -10.69
CA GLU A 86 -13.01 22.58 -11.70
C GLU A 86 -11.89 21.74 -11.09
N SER A 87 -11.05 22.33 -10.24
CA SER A 87 -10.01 21.62 -9.48
C SER A 87 -10.59 20.57 -8.52
N ILE A 88 -11.68 20.90 -7.82
CA ILE A 88 -12.42 19.97 -6.95
C ILE A 88 -12.97 18.81 -7.76
N LYS A 89 -13.57 19.09 -8.93
CA LYS A 89 -14.14 18.05 -9.81
C LYS A 89 -13.06 17.09 -10.27
N SER A 90 -11.96 17.59 -10.82
CA SER A 90 -10.81 16.78 -11.26
C SER A 90 -10.28 15.88 -10.14
N ARG A 91 -10.05 16.43 -8.94
CA ARG A 91 -9.54 15.64 -7.81
C ARG A 91 -10.55 14.61 -7.29
N SER A 92 -11.84 14.93 -7.34
CA SER A 92 -12.92 14.01 -6.95
C SER A 92 -13.05 12.84 -7.91
N GLU A 93 -12.88 13.08 -9.22
CA GLU A 93 -12.88 12.03 -10.23
C GLU A 93 -11.70 11.07 -10.05
N ILE A 94 -10.51 11.60 -9.77
CA ILE A 94 -9.33 10.74 -9.54
C ILE A 94 -9.48 9.92 -8.26
N LEU A 95 -10.04 10.51 -7.19
CA LEU A 95 -10.33 9.77 -5.96
C LEU A 95 -11.35 8.64 -6.20
N THR A 96 -12.41 8.91 -6.97
CA THR A 96 -13.41 7.91 -7.33
C THR A 96 -12.78 6.76 -8.11
N LYS A 97 -11.98 7.07 -9.16
CA LYS A 97 -11.25 6.07 -9.94
C LYS A 97 -10.27 5.27 -9.09
N SER A 98 -9.57 5.90 -8.15
CA SER A 98 -8.70 5.20 -7.20
C SER A 98 -9.45 4.15 -6.39
N ILE A 99 -10.65 4.48 -5.91
CA ILE A 99 -11.45 3.55 -5.10
C ILE A 99 -11.98 2.41 -5.97
N GLU A 100 -12.44 2.71 -7.18
CA GLU A 100 -12.95 1.72 -8.13
C GLU A 100 -11.87 0.70 -8.53
N LEU A 101 -10.66 1.17 -8.86
CA LEU A 101 -9.55 0.29 -9.21
C LEU A 101 -9.14 -0.61 -8.06
N LEU A 102 -9.12 -0.10 -6.81
CA LEU A 102 -8.84 -0.94 -5.64
C LEU A 102 -9.87 -2.05 -5.47
N LYS A 103 -11.17 -1.75 -5.65
CA LYS A 103 -12.23 -2.76 -5.61
C LYS A 103 -12.03 -3.81 -6.69
N LYS A 104 -11.74 -3.40 -7.93
CA LYS A 104 -11.48 -4.34 -9.03
C LYS A 104 -10.26 -5.22 -8.78
N ILE A 105 -9.20 -4.68 -8.18
CA ILE A 105 -8.01 -5.45 -7.78
C ILE A 105 -8.39 -6.50 -6.74
N GLU A 106 -9.18 -6.15 -5.73
CA GLU A 106 -9.66 -7.10 -4.71
C GLU A 106 -10.56 -8.18 -5.30
N GLU A 107 -11.43 -7.84 -6.25
CA GLU A 107 -12.41 -8.76 -6.84
C GLU A 107 -11.79 -9.70 -7.89
N THR A 108 -10.88 -9.20 -8.72
CA THR A 108 -10.41 -9.92 -9.93
C THR A 108 -8.95 -10.36 -9.86
N ASN A 109 -8.14 -9.76 -8.98
CA ASN A 109 -6.67 -9.93 -8.93
C ASN A 109 -5.97 -9.75 -10.30
N ASP A 110 -6.62 -9.05 -11.25
CA ASP A 110 -6.09 -8.83 -12.60
C ASP A 110 -4.96 -7.80 -12.58
N GLN A 111 -3.82 -8.19 -13.16
CA GLN A 111 -2.63 -7.37 -13.26
C GLN A 111 -2.88 -6.04 -13.98
N LYS A 112 -3.82 -6.00 -14.93
CA LYS A 112 -4.18 -4.78 -15.65
C LYS A 112 -4.67 -3.68 -14.70
N TYR A 113 -5.56 -3.99 -13.76
CA TYR A 113 -6.07 -2.99 -12.81
C TYR A 113 -5.00 -2.54 -11.82
N ILE A 114 -4.06 -3.42 -11.48
CA ILE A 114 -2.90 -3.07 -10.65
C ILE A 114 -2.02 -2.04 -11.37
N ASP A 115 -1.78 -2.22 -12.67
CA ASP A 115 -0.94 -1.31 -13.43
C ASP A 115 -1.64 0.03 -13.71
N GLU A 116 -2.95 0.00 -14.00
CA GLU A 116 -3.77 1.22 -14.07
C GLU A 116 -3.76 1.99 -12.73
N TYR A 117 -3.80 1.27 -11.60
CA TYR A 117 -3.73 1.85 -10.28
C TYR A 117 -2.39 2.53 -10.00
N LYS A 118 -1.26 1.91 -10.38
CA LYS A 118 0.07 2.51 -10.23
C LYS A 118 0.18 3.84 -10.98
N ILE A 119 -0.26 3.87 -12.23
CA ILE A 119 -0.26 5.10 -13.05
C ILE A 119 -1.10 6.20 -12.38
N LEU A 120 -2.26 5.83 -11.84
CA LEU A 120 -3.13 6.76 -11.15
C LEU A 120 -2.50 7.25 -9.84
N PHE A 121 -1.84 6.36 -9.09
CA PHE A 121 -1.15 6.68 -7.85
C PHE A 121 0.04 7.63 -8.05
N ASP A 122 0.79 7.48 -9.13
CA ASP A 122 1.86 8.43 -9.45
C ASP A 122 1.30 9.83 -9.77
N LYS A 123 0.16 9.90 -10.48
CA LYS A 123 -0.56 11.17 -10.65
C LYS A 123 -1.00 11.75 -9.32
N LEU A 124 -1.44 10.91 -8.37
CA LEU A 124 -1.83 11.36 -7.03
C LEU A 124 -0.67 11.95 -6.23
N LYS A 125 0.53 11.36 -6.34
CA LYS A 125 1.75 11.91 -5.74
C LYS A 125 2.14 13.25 -6.35
N ASN A 126 1.94 13.43 -7.65
CA ASN A 126 2.31 14.67 -8.33
C ASN A 126 1.40 15.86 -7.98
N PHE A 127 0.27 15.67 -7.29
CA PHE A 127 -0.52 16.79 -6.73
C PHE A 127 0.07 17.37 -5.44
N ASP A 128 1.07 16.71 -4.84
CA ASP A 128 1.80 17.16 -3.64
C ASP A 128 3.08 17.99 -3.97
N SER A 129 3.47 18.11 -5.25
CA SER A 129 4.67 18.86 -5.71
C SER A 129 4.29 20.16 -6.38
#